data_AF-A0A7Z0PZ22-F1
#
_entry.id   AF-A0A7Z0PZ22-F1
#
_cell.length_a   1.000
_cell.length_b   1.000
_cell.length_c   1.000
_cell.angle_alpha   90.00
_cell.angle_beta   90.00
_cell.angle_gamma   90.00
#
_symmetry.space_group_name_H-M   'P 1'
#
loop_
_entity.id
_entity.type
_entity.pdbx_description
1 polymer ?
#
loop_
_entity_poly.entity_id
_entity_poly.type
_entity_poly.pdbx_seq_one_letter_code
_entity_poly.pdbx_strand_id
1 'polypeptide(L)'
;MNESHAVAAVALVVVATALVGAFGLRVSRTTSDFYVASRTVGPRLNAAAISGEYLSAASFLGIAGLVLVQGPDMLWYPVGYTAGYLVLLLFVAAPLRRSGAYTLPDFAEARLASPRVRKLASGFVVGIGWLYLIPQLQGAGLTLKVLTGAPGMLGSVIVAVVVVANVAAGGMRSITFVQAFQYWLKLTALLVPALFLVLAWQGDGAPTRVFDEPAALREHRTVRVQDTVEIRLGEPLTVTVHGRVDGHPYDGDRVTLPAGVHTVQGGARLGLPAGAPVPVAQGSGDTVLADGVLPDGAATAQGERPLHATYGLILATFLGTMGLPHVVVRFYTSPNGVAARRTTVVVL
;
A
#
# COMPACT_ATOMS: atom_id res chain seq x y z
N MET A 1 -21.95 -9.16 5.40
CA MET A 1 -21.65 -8.25 6.53
C MET A 1 -22.89 -7.43 6.80
N ASN A 2 -23.30 -7.26 8.06
CA ASN A 2 -24.40 -6.34 8.37
C ASN A 2 -23.94 -4.91 8.06
N GLU A 3 -24.50 -4.30 7.02
CA GLU A 3 -24.17 -2.93 6.58
C GLU A 3 -24.28 -1.92 7.72
N SER A 4 -25.20 -2.14 8.66
CA SER A 4 -25.37 -1.31 9.86
C SER A 4 -24.11 -1.25 10.75
N HIS A 5 -23.41 -2.37 10.95
CA HIS A 5 -22.17 -2.39 11.74
C HIS A 5 -21.02 -1.70 10.99
N ALA A 6 -20.97 -1.85 9.66
CA ALA A 6 -19.95 -1.20 8.84
C ALA A 6 -20.13 0.32 8.84
N VAL A 7 -21.36 0.81 8.65
CA VAL A 7 -21.68 2.24 8.71
C VAL A 7 -21.38 2.81 10.10
N ALA A 8 -21.78 2.12 11.18
CA ALA A 8 -21.49 2.56 12.54
C ALA A 8 -19.98 2.63 12.83
N ALA A 9 -19.21 1.64 12.38
CA ALA A 9 -17.75 1.62 12.55
C ALA A 9 -17.08 2.77 11.77
N VAL A 10 -17.47 3.00 10.52
CA VAL A 10 -16.95 4.12 9.72
C VAL A 10 -17.29 5.47 10.37
N ALA A 11 -18.54 5.65 10.79
CA ALA A 11 -18.97 6.87 11.47
C ALA A 11 -18.17 7.11 12.76
N LEU A 12 -17.96 6.07 13.56
CA LEU A 12 -17.16 6.14 14.78
C LEU A 12 -15.72 6.59 14.49
N VAL A 13 -15.08 6.01 13.48
CA VAL A 13 -13.70 6.37 13.11
C VAL A 13 -13.62 7.81 12.60
N VAL A 14 -14.58 8.24 11.78
CA VAL A 14 -14.64 9.62 11.27
C VAL A 14 -14.84 10.62 12.40
N VAL A 15 -15.80 10.36 13.29
CA VAL A 15 -16.09 11.23 14.45
C VAL A 15 -14.90 11.26 15.40
N ALA A 16 -14.30 10.11 15.75
CA ALA A 16 -13.12 10.06 16.59
C ALA A 16 -11.94 10.84 15.98
N THR A 17 -11.71 10.68 14.67
CA THR A 17 -10.69 11.43 13.93
C THR A 17 -10.95 12.95 14.00
N ALA A 18 -12.20 13.37 13.77
CA ALA A 18 -12.57 14.77 13.85
C ALA A 18 -12.44 15.34 15.27
N LEU A 19 -12.80 14.58 16.31
CA LEU A 19 -12.66 15.00 17.71
C LEU A 19 -11.20 15.12 18.15
N VAL A 20 -10.35 14.18 17.75
CA VAL A 20 -8.89 14.25 18.01
C VAL A 20 -8.28 15.46 17.29
N GLY A 21 -8.70 15.71 16.04
CA GLY A 21 -8.32 16.91 15.29
C GLY A 21 -8.80 18.18 15.99
N ALA A 22 -10.05 18.19 16.47
CA ALA A 22 -10.67 19.28 17.21
C ALA A 22 -9.90 19.64 18.49
N PHE A 23 -9.37 18.64 19.20
CA PHE A 23 -8.54 18.85 20.39
C PHE A 23 -7.20 19.54 20.06
N GLY A 24 -6.67 19.31 18.87
CA GLY A 24 -5.47 19.98 18.35
C GLY A 24 -5.68 21.46 17.97
N LEU A 25 -6.92 21.91 17.81
CA LEU A 25 -7.28 23.26 17.32
C LEU A 25 -6.97 24.38 18.30
N ARG A 26 -6.98 24.10 19.61
CA ARG A 26 -6.93 25.15 20.65
C ARG A 26 -5.59 25.89 20.76
N VAL A 27 -4.62 25.62 19.87
CA VAL A 27 -3.22 26.04 20.07
C VAL A 27 -2.60 26.81 18.90
N SER A 28 -3.22 26.88 17.72
CA SER A 28 -2.57 27.53 16.56
C SER A 28 -2.96 29.00 16.39
N ARG A 29 -2.07 29.92 16.75
CA ARG A 29 -2.28 31.37 16.58
C ARG A 29 -1.21 32.03 15.71
N THR A 30 -0.07 31.39 15.51
CA THR A 30 1.05 31.92 14.71
C THR A 30 1.38 31.05 13.50
N THR A 31 2.08 31.62 12.52
CA THR A 31 2.62 30.90 11.36
C THR A 31 3.47 29.69 11.76
N SER A 32 4.27 29.82 12.82
CA SER A 32 5.09 28.72 13.35
C SER A 32 4.25 27.59 13.95
N ASP A 33 3.15 27.95 14.64
CA ASP A 33 2.21 26.95 15.18
C ASP A 33 1.51 26.21 14.04
N PHE A 34 1.09 26.96 13.00
CA PHE A 34 0.35 26.42 11.88
C PHE A 34 1.19 25.50 11.00
N TYR A 35 2.38 25.92 10.58
CA TYR A 35 3.21 25.13 9.65
C TYR A 35 4.09 24.10 10.33
N VAL A 36 4.62 24.38 11.52
CA VAL A 36 5.66 23.54 12.15
C VAL A 36 5.37 23.19 13.61
N ALA A 37 4.14 23.41 14.09
CA ALA A 37 3.72 23.10 15.46
C ALA A 37 4.68 23.64 16.53
N SER A 38 5.17 24.87 16.32
CA SER A 38 6.13 25.56 17.20
C SER A 38 7.42 24.76 17.45
N ARG A 39 7.69 23.73 16.64
CA ARG A 39 8.81 22.79 16.78
C ARG A 39 8.81 22.03 18.11
N THR A 40 7.65 21.76 18.70
CA THR A 40 7.55 21.10 20.02
C THR A 40 7.17 19.62 19.96
N VAL A 41 7.09 19.02 18.77
CA VAL A 41 6.60 17.63 18.63
C VAL A 41 7.68 16.64 19.08
N GLY A 42 7.39 15.86 20.12
CA GLY A 42 8.30 14.85 20.64
C GLY A 42 8.58 13.70 19.65
N PRO A 43 9.75 13.03 19.72
CA PRO A 43 10.15 12.01 18.73
C PRO A 43 9.16 10.85 18.56
N ARG A 44 8.60 10.32 19.66
CA ARG A 44 7.65 9.20 19.62
C ARG A 44 6.35 9.57 18.91
N LEU A 45 5.81 10.75 19.22
CA LEU A 45 4.58 11.24 18.60
C LEU A 45 4.81 11.52 17.12
N ASN A 46 5.95 12.10 16.76
CA ASN A 46 6.28 12.37 15.38
C ASN A 46 6.51 11.07 14.59
N ALA A 47 7.15 10.07 15.21
CA ALA A 47 7.36 8.76 14.60
C ALA A 47 6.03 8.06 14.34
N ALA A 48 5.14 8.01 15.34
CA ALA A 48 3.79 7.46 15.17
C ALA A 48 3.02 8.18 14.05
N ALA A 49 3.15 9.50 13.95
CA ALA A 49 2.50 10.25 12.89
C ALA A 49 3.09 9.97 11.48
N ILE A 50 4.41 9.86 11.36
CA ILE A 50 5.08 9.44 10.11
C ILE A 50 4.66 8.02 9.71
N SER A 51 4.67 7.08 10.66
CA SER A 51 4.22 5.70 10.42
C SER A 51 2.74 5.64 10.03
N GLY A 52 1.90 6.52 10.59
CA GLY A 52 0.48 6.64 10.25
C GLY A 52 0.22 7.11 8.82
N GLU A 53 1.03 8.05 8.33
CA GLU A 53 1.03 8.46 6.93
C GLU A 53 1.54 7.37 6.00
N TYR A 54 2.52 6.60 6.46
CA TYR A 54 3.09 5.49 5.70
C TYR A 54 2.09 4.33 5.54
N LEU A 55 1.25 4.06 6.54
CA LEU A 55 0.09 3.17 6.44
C LEU A 55 -1.06 3.82 5.64
N SER A 56 -0.77 4.19 4.39
CA SER A 56 -1.70 4.82 3.46
C SER A 56 -2.54 3.79 2.68
N ALA A 57 -3.50 4.29 1.88
CA ALA A 57 -4.26 3.46 0.95
C ALA A 57 -3.34 2.75 -0.07
N ALA A 58 -2.27 3.40 -0.53
CA ALA A 58 -1.32 2.78 -1.45
C ALA A 58 -0.56 1.62 -0.78
N SER A 59 -0.08 1.82 0.45
CA SER A 59 0.67 0.79 1.17
C SER A 59 -0.23 -0.38 1.61
N PHE A 60 -1.46 -0.10 2.03
CA PHE A 60 -2.37 -1.13 2.52
C PHE A 60 -3.10 -1.82 1.36
N LEU A 61 -3.91 -1.09 0.58
CA LEU A 61 -4.71 -1.66 -0.51
C LEU A 61 -3.85 -1.94 -1.74
N GLY A 62 -2.88 -1.08 -2.05
CA GLY A 62 -2.02 -1.25 -3.22
C GLY A 62 -1.09 -2.46 -3.09
N ILE A 63 -0.33 -2.60 -2.00
CA ILE A 63 0.54 -3.77 -1.81
C ILE A 63 -0.29 -5.05 -1.65
N ALA A 64 -1.41 -5.03 -0.93
CA ALA A 64 -2.30 -6.19 -0.85
C ALA A 64 -2.83 -6.59 -2.23
N GLY A 65 -3.21 -5.62 -3.07
CA GLY A 65 -3.63 -5.85 -4.46
C GLY A 65 -2.51 -6.40 -5.34
N LEU A 66 -1.29 -5.86 -5.23
CA LEU A 66 -0.12 -6.36 -5.94
C LEU A 66 0.23 -7.79 -5.52
N VAL A 67 0.16 -8.11 -4.23
CA VAL A 67 0.39 -9.47 -3.74
C VAL A 67 -0.70 -10.43 -4.23
N LEU A 68 -1.95 -9.97 -4.29
CA LEU A 68 -3.07 -10.77 -4.81
C LEU A 68 -2.92 -11.10 -6.30
N VAL A 69 -2.44 -10.15 -7.10
CA VAL A 69 -2.35 -10.30 -8.58
C VAL A 69 -1.00 -10.87 -9.03
N GLN A 70 0.09 -10.47 -8.39
CA GLN A 70 1.47 -10.77 -8.83
C GLN A 70 2.24 -11.65 -7.83
N GLY A 71 1.61 -12.07 -6.73
CA GLY A 71 2.18 -12.99 -5.76
C GLY A 71 3.08 -12.35 -4.70
N PRO A 72 3.67 -13.17 -3.80
CA PRO A 72 4.40 -12.72 -2.63
C PRO A 72 5.69 -11.96 -2.94
N ASP A 73 6.25 -12.10 -4.16
CA ASP A 73 7.44 -11.36 -4.62
C ASP A 73 7.26 -9.82 -4.53
N MET A 74 6.01 -9.35 -4.55
CA MET A 74 5.69 -7.92 -4.41
C MET A 74 5.97 -7.36 -3.03
N LEU A 75 6.24 -8.21 -2.02
CA LEU A 75 6.67 -7.77 -0.69
C LEU A 75 8.02 -7.03 -0.70
N TRP A 76 8.78 -7.09 -1.81
CA TRP A 76 9.99 -6.29 -1.98
C TRP A 76 9.73 -4.76 -2.02
N TYR A 77 8.55 -4.33 -2.48
CA TYR A 77 8.21 -2.90 -2.54
C TYR A 77 8.23 -2.23 -1.15
N PRO A 78 7.51 -2.74 -0.13
CA PRO A 78 7.61 -2.26 1.25
C PRO A 78 9.03 -2.25 1.84
N VAL A 79 9.84 -3.26 1.51
CA VAL A 79 11.24 -3.34 1.96
C VAL A 79 12.04 -2.19 1.35
N GLY A 80 11.91 -1.97 0.05
CA GLY A 80 12.58 -0.87 -0.66
C GLY A 80 12.20 0.50 -0.12
N TYR A 81 10.92 0.72 0.17
CA TYR A 81 10.44 1.94 0.79
C TYR A 81 11.02 2.17 2.20
N THR A 82 11.16 1.11 3.01
CA THR A 82 11.75 1.18 4.35
C THR A 82 13.23 1.56 4.28
N ALA A 83 13.96 1.01 3.32
CA ALA A 83 15.37 1.36 3.12
C ALA A 83 15.56 2.83 2.73
N GLY A 84 14.63 3.46 2.02
CA GLY A 84 14.72 4.91 1.76
C GLY A 84 14.58 5.78 3.02
N TYR A 85 13.87 5.31 4.06
CA TYR A 85 13.86 5.99 5.37
C TYR A 85 15.23 5.96 6.06
N LEU A 86 16.02 4.91 5.86
CA LEU A 86 17.40 4.87 6.35
C LEU A 86 18.23 6.00 5.72
N VAL A 87 18.07 6.24 4.42
CA VAL A 87 18.79 7.32 3.74
C VAL A 87 18.28 8.70 4.20
N LEU A 88 16.97 8.84 4.37
CA LEU A 88 16.36 10.04 4.95
C LEU A 88 16.90 10.33 6.37
N LEU A 89 17.09 9.29 7.20
CA LEU A 89 17.69 9.37 8.54
C LEU A 89 19.12 9.91 8.49
N LEU A 90 19.92 9.34 7.59
CA LEU A 90 21.35 9.59 7.52
C LEU A 90 21.63 11.00 6.99
N PHE A 91 20.94 11.39 5.90
CA PHE A 91 21.32 12.55 5.11
C PHE A 91 20.35 13.73 5.16
N VAL A 92 19.06 13.52 5.44
CA VAL A 92 18.04 14.58 5.27
C VAL A 92 17.54 15.13 6.60
N ALA A 93 17.16 14.27 7.55
CA ALA A 93 16.42 14.66 8.75
C ALA A 93 17.13 15.76 9.58
N ALA A 94 18.43 15.58 9.86
CA ALA A 94 19.17 16.53 10.71
C ALA A 94 19.56 17.84 10.00
N PRO A 95 20.12 17.82 8.76
CA PRO A 95 20.40 19.06 8.03
C PRO A 95 19.15 19.90 7.80
N LEU A 96 18.05 19.25 7.43
CA LEU A 96 16.78 19.92 7.19
C LEU A 96 16.29 20.65 8.44
N ARG A 97 16.30 19.96 9.59
CA ARG A 97 15.91 20.60 10.86
C ARG A 97 16.85 21.75 11.24
N ARG A 98 18.16 21.63 11.02
CA ARG A 98 19.13 22.69 11.36
C ARG A 98 18.97 23.95 10.51
N SER A 99 18.41 23.85 9.30
CA SER A 99 18.22 25.00 8.41
C SER A 99 17.26 26.06 8.97
N GLY A 100 16.29 25.65 9.79
CA GLY A 100 15.28 26.55 10.30
C GLY A 100 14.24 27.01 9.26
N ALA A 101 14.23 26.46 8.05
CA ALA A 101 13.20 26.70 7.04
C ALA A 101 11.80 26.22 7.49
N TYR A 102 10.75 26.73 6.83
CA TYR A 102 9.37 26.30 7.05
C TYR A 102 8.89 25.29 6.00
N THR A 103 9.45 25.34 4.78
CA THR A 103 9.09 24.44 3.68
C THR A 103 10.33 23.84 2.99
N LEU A 104 10.17 22.77 2.22
CA LEU A 104 11.27 22.23 1.40
C LEU A 104 11.80 23.25 0.36
N PRO A 105 10.94 24.00 -0.36
CA PRO A 105 11.42 25.04 -1.27
C PRO A 105 12.26 26.11 -0.59
N ASP A 106 11.90 26.54 0.62
CA ASP A 106 12.68 27.52 1.39
C ASP A 106 14.06 26.97 1.74
N PHE A 107 14.14 25.68 2.10
CA PHE A 107 15.42 25.02 2.33
C PHE A 107 16.29 24.97 1.07
N ALA A 108 15.69 24.68 -0.09
CA ALA A 108 16.40 24.66 -1.36
C ALA A 108 16.95 26.06 -1.72
N GLU A 109 16.17 27.11 -1.49
CA GLU A 109 16.63 28.50 -1.65
C GLU A 109 17.76 28.84 -0.67
N ALA A 110 17.59 28.53 0.62
CA ALA A 110 18.60 28.81 1.64
C ALA A 110 19.93 28.11 1.33
N ARG A 111 19.88 26.91 0.71
CA ARG A 111 21.08 26.14 0.35
C ARG A 111 21.75 26.63 -0.93
N LEU A 112 20.99 27.04 -1.93
CA LEU A 112 21.48 27.37 -3.28
C LEU A 112 21.42 28.87 -3.62
N ALA A 113 20.99 29.70 -2.67
CA ALA A 113 20.83 31.15 -2.80
C ALA A 113 20.08 31.59 -4.08
N SER A 114 19.08 30.80 -4.51
CA SER A 114 18.39 31.00 -5.79
C SER A 114 16.86 30.99 -5.66
N PRO A 115 16.18 32.11 -5.95
CA PRO A 115 14.72 32.16 -5.93
C PRO A 115 14.09 31.37 -7.08
N ARG A 116 14.84 31.11 -8.17
CA ARG A 116 14.38 30.25 -9.28
C ARG A 116 14.24 28.79 -8.81
N VAL A 117 15.21 28.31 -8.02
CA VAL A 117 15.15 26.99 -7.41
C VAL A 117 13.95 26.87 -6.48
N ARG A 118 13.67 27.90 -5.66
CA ARG A 118 12.46 27.92 -4.81
C ARG A 118 11.20 27.69 -5.63
N LYS A 119 11.00 28.47 -6.70
CA LYS A 119 9.81 28.37 -7.56
C LYS A 119 9.67 26.99 -8.20
N LEU A 120 10.77 26.45 -8.72
CA LEU A 120 10.79 25.12 -9.33
C LEU A 120 10.44 24.04 -8.29
N ALA A 121 11.08 24.08 -7.12
CA ALA A 121 10.82 23.14 -6.02
C ALA A 121 9.37 23.25 -5.53
N SER A 122 8.80 24.45 -5.42
CA SER A 122 7.39 24.64 -5.07
C SER A 122 6.46 23.99 -6.10
N GLY A 123 6.76 24.15 -7.39
CA GLY A 123 6.01 23.48 -8.46
C GLY A 123 6.04 21.95 -8.33
N PHE A 124 7.21 21.36 -8.09
CA PHE A 124 7.34 19.92 -7.86
C PHE A 124 6.58 19.45 -6.61
N VAL A 125 6.72 20.16 -5.49
CA VAL A 125 6.02 19.79 -4.23
C VAL A 125 4.51 19.81 -4.41
N VAL A 126 3.96 20.84 -5.07
CA VAL A 126 2.52 20.93 -5.35
C VAL A 126 2.07 19.86 -6.34
N GLY A 127 2.82 19.65 -7.42
CA GLY A 127 2.51 18.63 -8.43
C GLY A 127 2.50 17.21 -7.85
N ILE A 128 3.52 16.85 -7.07
CA ILE A 128 3.57 15.57 -6.36
C ILE A 128 2.41 15.46 -5.36
N GLY A 129 2.08 16.55 -4.65
CA GLY A 129 0.93 16.59 -3.74
C GLY A 129 -0.39 16.22 -4.44
N TRP A 130 -0.64 16.78 -5.62
CA TRP A 130 -1.83 16.44 -6.42
C TRP A 130 -1.85 14.98 -6.86
N LEU A 131 -0.72 14.47 -7.37
CA LEU A 131 -0.60 13.07 -7.79
C LEU A 131 -0.85 12.10 -6.61
N TYR A 132 -0.44 12.47 -5.40
CA TYR A 132 -0.66 11.66 -4.19
C TYR A 132 -2.09 11.70 -3.68
N LEU A 133 -2.82 12.80 -3.88
CA LEU A 133 -4.22 12.91 -3.45
C LEU A 133 -5.14 11.97 -4.22
N ILE A 134 -4.90 11.77 -5.52
CA ILE A 134 -5.75 10.96 -6.40
C ILE A 134 -5.96 9.52 -5.85
N PRO A 135 -4.91 8.70 -5.64
CA PRO A 135 -5.09 7.34 -5.16
C PRO A 135 -5.62 7.28 -3.72
N GLN A 136 -5.36 8.30 -2.90
CA GLN A 136 -5.88 8.34 -1.52
C GLN A 136 -7.39 8.57 -1.50
N LEU A 137 -7.88 9.52 -2.29
CA LEU A 137 -9.31 9.78 -2.43
C LEU A 137 -10.03 8.62 -3.10
N GLN A 138 -9.42 8.00 -4.11
CA GLN A 138 -9.94 6.79 -4.75
C GLN A 138 -10.03 5.62 -3.74
N GLY A 139 -8.98 5.40 -2.95
CA GLY A 139 -8.95 4.37 -1.92
C GLY A 139 -10.04 4.56 -0.86
N ALA A 140 -10.31 5.80 -0.45
CA ALA A 140 -11.41 6.12 0.46
C ALA A 140 -12.79 5.80 -0.14
N GLY A 141 -13.00 6.17 -1.41
CA GLY A 141 -14.24 5.90 -2.14
C GLY A 141 -14.51 4.40 -2.31
N LEU A 142 -13.50 3.65 -2.75
CA LEU A 142 -13.57 2.20 -2.90
C LEU A 142 -13.86 1.50 -1.57
N THR A 143 -13.18 1.91 -0.50
CA THR A 143 -13.36 1.31 0.83
C THR A 143 -14.79 1.51 1.33
N LEU A 144 -15.35 2.72 1.22
CA LEU A 144 -16.72 2.97 1.64
C LEU A 144 -17.73 2.19 0.79
N LYS A 145 -17.54 2.18 -0.54
CA LYS A 145 -18.38 1.42 -1.46
C LYS A 145 -18.41 -0.07 -1.12
N VAL A 146 -17.25 -0.67 -0.82
CA VAL A 146 -17.15 -2.11 -0.48
C VAL A 146 -17.78 -2.42 0.87
N LEU A 147 -17.64 -1.53 1.86
CA LEU A 147 -18.15 -1.76 3.22
C LEU A 147 -19.65 -1.52 3.36
N THR A 148 -20.21 -0.56 2.62
CA THR A 148 -21.59 -0.08 2.86
C THR A 148 -22.46 -0.01 1.60
N GLY A 149 -21.94 -0.38 0.42
CA GLY A 149 -22.67 -0.25 -0.85
C GLY A 149 -22.91 1.20 -1.32
N ALA A 150 -22.34 2.19 -0.64
CA ALA A 150 -22.58 3.60 -0.92
C ALA A 150 -21.99 4.06 -2.28
N PRO A 151 -22.46 5.20 -2.83
CA PRO A 151 -21.90 5.76 -4.05
C PRO A 151 -20.38 5.97 -3.94
N GLY A 152 -19.63 5.62 -5.00
CA GLY A 152 -18.16 5.62 -4.97
C GLY A 152 -17.53 6.96 -4.60
N MET A 153 -18.16 8.08 -4.95
CA MET A 153 -17.66 9.42 -4.62
C MET A 153 -17.86 9.81 -3.15
N LEU A 154 -18.81 9.19 -2.44
CA LEU A 154 -19.19 9.62 -1.10
C LEU A 154 -18.03 9.48 -0.12
N GLY A 155 -17.27 8.39 -0.20
CA GLY A 155 -16.10 8.17 0.66
C GLY A 155 -15.01 9.21 0.43
N SER A 156 -14.72 9.54 -0.83
CA SER A 156 -13.76 10.58 -1.19
C SER A 156 -14.16 11.95 -0.67
N VAL A 157 -15.45 12.32 -0.81
CA VAL A 157 -15.98 13.62 -0.35
C VAL A 157 -15.94 13.71 1.18
N ILE A 158 -16.37 12.67 1.90
CA ILE A 158 -16.33 12.65 3.36
C ILE A 158 -14.89 12.83 3.86
N VAL A 159 -13.95 12.06 3.30
CA VAL A 159 -12.53 12.18 3.68
C VAL A 159 -11.99 13.56 3.36
N ALA A 160 -12.27 14.11 2.17
CA ALA A 160 -11.83 15.45 1.78
C ALA A 160 -12.36 16.52 2.74
N VAL A 161 -13.65 16.51 3.06
CA VAL A 161 -14.27 17.49 3.98
C VAL A 161 -13.66 17.38 5.37
N VAL A 162 -13.55 16.17 5.92
CA VAL A 162 -13.02 15.94 7.28
C VAL A 162 -11.54 16.36 7.36
N VAL A 163 -10.74 16.01 6.36
CA VAL A 163 -9.32 16.38 6.32
C VAL A 163 -9.16 17.88 6.16
N VAL A 164 -9.86 18.52 5.21
CA VAL A 164 -9.78 19.97 5.00
C VAL A 164 -10.22 20.74 6.25
N ALA A 165 -11.33 20.34 6.88
CA ALA A 165 -11.80 20.98 8.10
C ALA A 165 -10.78 20.88 9.25
N ASN A 166 -10.21 19.68 9.48
CA ASN A 166 -9.21 19.47 10.52
C ASN A 166 -7.90 20.23 10.26
N VAL A 167 -7.43 20.25 9.00
CA VAL A 167 -6.20 20.93 8.59
C VAL A 167 -6.37 22.45 8.69
N ALA A 168 -7.45 22.99 8.15
CA ALA A 168 -7.72 24.43 8.12
C ALA A 168 -7.81 25.02 9.53
N ALA A 169 -8.43 24.28 10.45
CA ALA A 169 -8.61 24.77 11.81
C ALA A 169 -7.35 24.56 12.69
N GLY A 170 -6.56 23.50 12.48
CA GLY A 170 -5.57 23.04 13.47
C GLY A 170 -4.10 23.01 13.03
N GLY A 171 -3.83 23.18 11.74
CA GLY A 171 -2.48 23.13 11.19
C GLY A 171 -1.71 21.84 11.53
N MET A 172 -0.38 21.94 11.52
CA MET A 172 0.55 20.82 11.65
C MET A 172 0.42 20.07 12.98
N ARG A 173 0.05 20.76 14.07
CA ARG A 173 -0.14 20.13 15.38
C ARG A 173 -1.34 19.19 15.37
N SER A 174 -2.49 19.65 14.89
CA SER A 174 -3.70 18.82 14.73
C SER A 174 -3.44 17.64 13.81
N ILE A 175 -2.83 17.87 12.64
CA ILE A 175 -2.45 16.81 11.69
C ILE A 175 -1.59 15.74 12.38
N THR A 176 -0.63 16.15 13.20
CA THR A 176 0.27 15.21 13.89
C THR A 176 -0.46 14.34 14.90
N PHE A 177 -1.36 14.91 15.71
CA PHE A 177 -2.16 14.12 16.65
C PHE A 177 -3.11 13.16 15.94
N VAL A 178 -3.78 13.64 14.88
CA VAL A 178 -4.68 12.82 14.07
C VAL A 178 -3.94 11.64 13.45
N GLN A 179 -2.78 11.87 12.83
CA GLN A 179 -2.00 10.81 12.20
C GLN A 179 -1.44 9.82 13.22
N ALA A 180 -0.99 10.27 14.39
CA ALA A 180 -0.55 9.38 15.46
C ALA A 180 -1.69 8.50 16.02
N PHE A 181 -2.90 9.06 16.17
CA PHE A 181 -4.09 8.29 16.54
C PHE A 181 -4.43 7.26 15.46
N GLN A 182 -4.46 7.67 14.20
CA GLN A 182 -4.75 6.78 13.07
C GLN A 182 -3.70 5.67 12.94
N TYR A 183 -2.43 5.94 13.23
CA TYR A 183 -1.39 4.91 13.27
C TYR A 183 -1.74 3.81 14.26
N TRP A 184 -2.00 4.14 15.53
CA TRP A 184 -2.31 3.13 16.54
C TRP A 184 -3.62 2.40 16.22
N LEU A 185 -4.64 3.12 15.74
CA LEU A 185 -5.89 2.50 15.30
C LEU A 185 -5.66 1.48 14.17
N LYS A 186 -4.96 1.87 13.10
CA LYS A 186 -4.63 0.98 11.96
C LYS A 186 -3.75 -0.18 12.39
N LEU A 187 -2.74 0.08 13.23
CA LEU A 187 -1.82 -0.93 13.72
C LEU A 187 -2.57 -2.00 14.53
N THR A 188 -3.41 -1.59 15.48
CA THR A 188 -4.23 -2.53 16.25
C THR A 188 -5.22 -3.28 15.36
N ALA A 189 -5.87 -2.58 14.42
CA ALA A 189 -6.78 -3.21 13.45
C ALA A 189 -6.10 -4.25 12.56
N LEU A 190 -4.79 -4.13 12.34
CA LEU A 190 -4.00 -5.09 11.56
C LEU A 190 -3.42 -6.23 12.43
N LEU A 191 -2.82 -5.88 13.57
CA LEU A 191 -2.12 -6.84 14.44
C LEU A 191 -3.08 -7.81 15.12
N VAL A 192 -4.27 -7.37 15.51
CA VAL A 192 -5.22 -8.25 16.21
C VAL A 192 -5.67 -9.41 15.30
N PRO A 193 -6.20 -9.18 14.09
CA PRO A 193 -6.52 -10.28 13.18
C PRO A 193 -5.30 -11.12 12.80
N ALA A 194 -4.15 -10.49 12.56
CA ALA A 194 -2.92 -11.21 12.22
C ALA A 194 -2.50 -12.19 13.32
N LEU A 195 -2.58 -11.78 14.60
CA LEU A 195 -2.29 -12.66 15.73
C LEU A 195 -3.24 -13.86 15.78
N PHE A 196 -4.55 -13.63 15.62
CA PHE A 196 -5.52 -14.73 15.60
C PHE A 196 -5.28 -15.69 14.43
N LEU A 197 -4.91 -15.18 13.25
CA LEU A 197 -4.58 -16.01 12.09
C LEU A 197 -3.33 -16.85 12.35
N VAL A 198 -2.29 -16.29 12.98
CA VAL A 198 -1.09 -17.05 13.35
C VAL A 198 -1.41 -18.14 14.38
N LEU A 199 -2.22 -17.83 15.39
CA LEU A 199 -2.63 -18.80 16.41
C LEU A 199 -3.48 -19.93 15.82
N ALA A 200 -4.43 -19.59 14.93
CA ALA A 200 -5.24 -20.58 14.22
C ALA A 200 -4.36 -21.47 13.33
N TRP A 201 -3.42 -20.88 12.59
CA TRP A 201 -2.47 -21.61 11.76
C TRP A 201 -1.61 -22.59 12.58
N GLN A 202 -1.11 -22.18 13.74
CA GLN A 202 -0.39 -23.06 14.66
C GLN A 202 -1.29 -24.18 15.23
N GLY A 203 -2.56 -23.87 15.55
CA GLY A 203 -3.52 -24.83 16.07
C GLY A 203 -3.95 -25.91 15.07
N ASP A 204 -3.95 -25.58 13.77
CA ASP A 204 -4.31 -26.50 12.67
C ASP A 204 -3.19 -27.51 12.33
N GLY A 205 -2.12 -27.59 13.13
CA GLY A 205 -1.01 -28.52 12.91
C GLY A 205 -0.18 -28.18 11.66
N ALA A 206 -0.06 -26.89 11.34
CA ALA A 206 0.52 -26.42 10.10
C ALA A 206 1.89 -27.05 9.76
N PRO A 207 2.14 -27.34 8.47
CA PRO A 207 3.42 -27.90 8.03
C PRO A 207 4.56 -26.95 8.43
N THR A 208 5.56 -27.51 9.12
CA THR A 208 6.76 -26.80 9.58
C THR A 208 7.73 -26.45 8.45
N ARG A 209 7.48 -26.94 7.23
CA ARG A 209 8.27 -26.62 6.05
C ARG A 209 7.56 -25.60 5.19
N VAL A 210 8.27 -24.50 5.03
CA VAL A 210 7.90 -23.28 4.34
C VAL A 210 8.23 -23.46 2.85
N PHE A 211 7.22 -23.36 1.98
CA PHE A 211 7.31 -23.21 0.52
C PHE A 211 7.82 -24.35 -0.39
N ASP A 212 8.13 -25.55 0.10
CA ASP A 212 8.55 -26.66 -0.79
C ASP A 212 7.39 -27.52 -1.34
N GLU A 213 6.23 -27.54 -0.67
CA GLU A 213 5.06 -28.29 -1.16
C GLU A 213 4.18 -27.39 -2.04
N PRO A 214 3.87 -27.79 -3.29
CA PRO A 214 2.96 -27.03 -4.13
C PRO A 214 1.59 -26.92 -3.46
N ALA A 215 1.00 -25.72 -3.48
CA ALA A 215 -0.28 -25.44 -2.84
C ALA A 215 -1.31 -26.49 -3.30
N ALA A 216 -1.82 -27.31 -2.39
CA ALA A 216 -2.79 -28.36 -2.69
C ALA A 216 -4.21 -27.93 -2.27
N LEU A 217 -5.21 -28.32 -3.06
CA LEU A 217 -6.61 -28.06 -2.72
C LEU A 217 -7.05 -28.94 -1.55
N ARG A 218 -7.52 -28.34 -0.45
CA ARG A 218 -8.04 -29.09 0.71
C ARG A 218 -9.33 -29.86 0.41
N GLU A 219 -10.12 -29.39 -0.55
CA GLU A 219 -11.41 -29.95 -0.93
C GLU A 219 -11.54 -30.01 -2.45
N HIS A 220 -12.44 -30.86 -2.94
CA HIS A 220 -12.77 -30.88 -4.37
C HIS A 220 -13.31 -29.51 -4.80
N ARG A 221 -12.68 -28.89 -5.79
CA ARG A 221 -13.13 -27.62 -6.35
C ARG A 221 -13.26 -27.69 -7.86
N THR A 222 -14.37 -27.15 -8.35
CA THR A 222 -14.56 -26.89 -9.77
C THR A 222 -14.13 -25.45 -10.07
N VAL A 223 -13.10 -25.29 -10.89
CA VAL A 223 -12.59 -24.00 -11.35
C VAL A 223 -13.17 -23.73 -12.74
N ARG A 224 -13.79 -22.56 -12.92
CA ARG A 224 -14.24 -22.10 -14.23
C ARG A 224 -13.18 -21.18 -14.82
N VAL A 225 -12.66 -21.55 -15.97
CA VAL A 225 -11.73 -20.74 -16.75
C VAL A 225 -12.55 -19.75 -17.58
N GLN A 226 -12.34 -18.46 -17.37
CA GLN A 226 -13.06 -17.41 -18.10
C GLN A 226 -12.39 -17.16 -19.46
N ASP A 227 -11.08 -16.91 -19.44
CA ASP A 227 -10.24 -16.66 -20.62
C ASP A 227 -9.30 -17.84 -20.87
N THR A 228 -8.92 -18.04 -22.13
CA THR A 228 -7.97 -19.11 -22.49
C THR A 228 -6.66 -18.89 -21.75
N VAL A 229 -6.19 -19.91 -21.02
CA VAL A 229 -5.01 -19.84 -20.16
C VAL A 229 -4.10 -21.02 -20.41
N GLU A 230 -2.79 -20.80 -20.38
CA GLU A 230 -1.81 -21.89 -20.34
C GLU A 230 -1.52 -22.25 -18.89
N ILE A 231 -1.62 -23.52 -18.53
CA ILE A 231 -1.26 -24.02 -17.20
C ILE A 231 0.01 -24.85 -17.31
N ARG A 232 0.96 -24.64 -16.40
CA ARG A 232 2.15 -25.48 -16.27
C ARG A 232 1.97 -26.45 -15.11
N LEU A 233 2.14 -27.74 -15.41
CA LEU A 233 2.09 -28.83 -14.46
C LEU A 233 3.50 -29.37 -14.23
N GLY A 234 3.94 -29.37 -12.97
CA GLY A 234 5.22 -29.98 -12.57
C GLY A 234 5.15 -31.51 -12.47
N GLU A 235 3.96 -32.05 -12.24
CA GLU A 235 3.66 -33.48 -12.13
C GLU A 235 2.34 -33.80 -12.85
N PRO A 236 2.11 -35.05 -13.28
CA PRO A 236 0.85 -35.43 -13.91
C PRO A 236 -0.35 -35.16 -13.00
N LEU A 237 -1.38 -34.50 -13.53
CA LEU A 237 -2.57 -34.09 -12.78
C LEU A 237 -3.84 -34.69 -13.38
N THR A 238 -4.59 -35.43 -12.56
CA THR A 238 -5.90 -35.95 -12.95
C THR A 238 -7.00 -34.93 -12.65
N VAL A 239 -7.66 -34.44 -13.69
CA VAL A 239 -8.76 -33.46 -13.60
C VAL A 239 -10.02 -33.96 -14.31
N THR A 240 -11.19 -33.53 -13.85
CA THR A 240 -12.44 -33.67 -14.60
C THR A 240 -12.59 -32.45 -15.50
N VAL A 241 -12.71 -32.63 -16.82
CA VAL A 241 -12.76 -31.50 -17.77
C VAL A 241 -14.12 -31.44 -18.45
N HIS A 242 -14.78 -30.28 -18.35
CA HIS A 242 -15.88 -29.91 -19.26
C HIS A 242 -15.43 -28.71 -20.09
N GLY A 243 -15.17 -28.89 -21.38
CA GLY A 243 -14.65 -27.83 -22.26
C GLY A 243 -13.48 -28.33 -23.11
N ARG A 244 -12.56 -27.44 -23.47
CA ARG A 244 -11.40 -27.78 -24.33
C ARG A 244 -10.08 -27.59 -23.60
N VAL A 245 -9.21 -28.60 -23.68
CA VAL A 245 -7.82 -28.56 -23.21
C VAL A 245 -6.92 -29.07 -24.33
N ASP A 246 -5.85 -28.35 -24.65
CA ASP A 246 -4.94 -28.64 -25.78
C ASP A 246 -5.65 -28.84 -27.11
N GLY A 247 -6.74 -28.07 -27.34
CA GLY A 247 -7.59 -28.19 -28.51
C GLY A 247 -8.54 -29.40 -28.52
N HIS A 248 -8.43 -30.32 -27.56
CA HIS A 248 -9.27 -31.51 -27.45
C HIS A 248 -10.53 -31.21 -26.63
N PRO A 249 -11.74 -31.50 -27.14
CA PRO A 249 -12.98 -31.34 -26.39
C PRO A 249 -13.20 -32.50 -25.43
N TYR A 250 -13.66 -32.18 -24.22
CA TYR A 250 -14.01 -33.09 -23.14
C TYR A 250 -15.37 -32.69 -22.55
N ASP A 251 -16.20 -33.67 -22.19
CA ASP A 251 -17.53 -33.42 -21.61
C ASP A 251 -17.74 -34.19 -20.30
N GLY A 252 -17.00 -33.78 -19.28
CA GLY A 252 -17.03 -34.40 -17.94
C GLY A 252 -16.08 -35.57 -17.79
N ASP A 253 -15.19 -35.75 -18.75
CA ASP A 253 -14.21 -36.82 -18.74
C ASP A 253 -13.15 -36.58 -17.67
N ARG A 254 -12.72 -37.68 -17.04
CA ARG A 254 -11.58 -37.67 -16.12
C ARG A 254 -10.31 -37.89 -16.94
N VAL A 255 -9.53 -36.83 -17.09
CA VAL A 255 -8.32 -36.79 -17.93
C VAL A 255 -7.10 -36.62 -17.05
N THR A 256 -6.05 -37.41 -17.31
CA THR A 256 -4.73 -37.20 -16.70
C THR A 256 -3.88 -36.36 -17.64
N LEU A 257 -3.70 -35.10 -17.28
CA LEU A 257 -2.79 -34.20 -17.98
C LEU A 257 -1.35 -34.53 -17.54
N PRO A 258 -0.42 -34.81 -18.46
CA PRO A 258 0.98 -35.09 -18.10
C PRO A 258 1.68 -33.85 -17.51
N ALA A 259 2.91 -34.01 -17.01
CA ALA A 259 3.73 -32.85 -16.68
C ALA A 259 4.09 -32.09 -17.96
N GLY A 260 3.91 -30.77 -17.97
CA GLY A 260 4.04 -29.96 -19.18
C GLY A 260 3.21 -28.69 -19.16
N VAL A 261 3.12 -28.02 -20.32
CA VAL A 261 2.27 -26.85 -20.52
C VAL A 261 1.01 -27.30 -21.26
N HIS A 262 -0.15 -26.94 -20.73
CA HIS A 262 -1.46 -27.27 -21.30
C HIS A 262 -2.29 -26.01 -21.52
N THR A 263 -2.92 -25.87 -22.68
CA THR A 263 -3.78 -24.73 -23.02
C THR A 263 -5.24 -25.06 -22.70
N VAL A 264 -5.81 -24.40 -21.69
CA VAL A 264 -7.22 -24.55 -21.29
C VAL A 264 -8.03 -23.41 -21.89
N GLN A 265 -9.01 -23.72 -22.73
CA GLN A 265 -9.80 -22.67 -23.41
C GLN A 265 -10.79 -21.98 -22.46
N GLY A 266 -11.05 -20.70 -22.76
CA GLY A 266 -12.09 -19.91 -22.09
C GLY A 266 -13.46 -20.60 -22.13
N GLY A 267 -14.14 -20.61 -20.98
CA GLY A 267 -15.41 -21.32 -20.77
C GLY A 267 -15.29 -22.73 -20.21
N ALA A 268 -14.09 -23.33 -20.16
CA ALA A 268 -13.88 -24.67 -19.61
C ALA A 268 -14.08 -24.71 -18.08
N ARG A 269 -14.50 -25.88 -17.57
CA ARG A 269 -14.59 -26.18 -16.14
C ARG A 269 -13.66 -27.34 -15.80
N LEU A 270 -12.78 -27.11 -14.84
CA LEU A 270 -11.83 -28.09 -14.34
C LEU A 270 -12.23 -28.52 -12.92
N GLY A 271 -12.62 -29.77 -12.75
CA GLY A 271 -12.82 -30.42 -11.46
C GLY A 271 -11.49 -30.92 -10.92
N LEU A 272 -10.97 -30.26 -9.90
CA LEU A 272 -9.72 -30.62 -9.23
C LEU A 272 -10.03 -31.44 -7.97
N PRO A 273 -9.50 -32.67 -7.82
CA PRO A 273 -9.71 -33.47 -6.62
C PRO A 273 -9.02 -32.85 -5.39
N ALA A 274 -9.48 -33.23 -4.19
CA ALA A 274 -8.78 -32.88 -2.96
C ALA A 274 -7.36 -33.48 -2.98
N GLY A 275 -6.37 -32.71 -2.55
CA GLY A 275 -4.94 -33.03 -2.62
C GLY A 275 -4.27 -32.72 -3.96
N ALA A 276 -5.01 -32.29 -4.99
CA ALA A 276 -4.41 -31.87 -6.26
C ALA A 276 -3.54 -30.61 -6.07
N PRO A 277 -2.32 -30.57 -6.63
CA PRO A 277 -1.56 -29.33 -6.72
C PRO A 277 -2.33 -28.30 -7.56
N VAL A 278 -2.31 -27.05 -7.12
CA VAL A 278 -2.92 -25.92 -7.83
C VAL A 278 -2.08 -25.64 -9.08
N PRO A 279 -2.64 -25.78 -10.29
CA PRO A 279 -1.93 -25.48 -11.52
C PRO A 279 -1.53 -24.01 -11.57
N VAL A 280 -0.28 -23.73 -11.94
CA VAL A 280 0.20 -22.35 -12.10
C VAL A 280 -0.10 -21.92 -13.54
N ALA A 281 -0.92 -20.88 -13.69
CA ALA A 281 -1.13 -20.25 -14.98
C ALA A 281 0.17 -19.58 -15.46
N GLN A 282 0.63 -19.93 -16.66
CA GLN A 282 1.61 -19.16 -17.40
C GLN A 282 0.87 -18.21 -18.34
N GLY A 283 1.22 -16.92 -18.25
CA GLY A 283 0.83 -15.94 -19.27
C GLY A 283 -0.68 -15.77 -19.43
N SER A 284 -1.33 -15.10 -18.47
CA SER A 284 -2.48 -14.26 -18.80
C SER A 284 -1.99 -12.81 -18.94
N GLY A 285 -1.08 -12.59 -19.89
CA GLY A 285 -0.78 -11.26 -20.41
C GLY A 285 -1.90 -10.85 -21.33
N ASP A 286 -3.05 -10.50 -20.74
CA ASP A 286 -4.14 -9.67 -21.29
C ASP A 286 -5.36 -9.78 -20.37
N THR A 287 -5.20 -9.34 -19.11
CA THR A 287 -6.38 -8.86 -18.37
C THR A 287 -6.69 -7.46 -18.91
N VAL A 288 -7.41 -7.40 -20.03
CA VAL A 288 -7.95 -6.16 -20.57
C VAL A 288 -9.03 -5.65 -19.60
N LEU A 289 -8.63 -4.73 -18.73
CA LEU A 289 -9.54 -3.74 -18.17
C LEU A 289 -9.11 -2.36 -18.68
N ALA A 290 -9.84 -1.91 -19.69
CA ALA A 290 -10.01 -0.53 -20.15
C ALA A 290 -8.80 0.18 -20.80
N ASP A 291 -9.08 0.79 -21.96
CA ASP A 291 -8.27 1.84 -22.57
C ASP A 291 -7.73 2.81 -21.52
N GLY A 292 -6.42 2.80 -21.31
CA GLY A 292 -5.78 3.63 -20.30
C GLY A 292 -4.29 3.33 -20.15
N VAL A 293 -3.50 3.89 -21.07
CA VAL A 293 -2.06 4.19 -20.96
C VAL A 293 -1.42 3.79 -19.62
N LEU A 294 -0.87 2.58 -19.55
CA LEU A 294 0.16 2.22 -18.58
C LEU A 294 1.40 1.78 -19.38
N PRO A 295 2.60 2.32 -19.11
CA PRO A 295 3.80 1.95 -19.84
C PRO A 295 4.14 0.46 -19.60
N ASP A 296 4.48 -0.24 -20.68
CA ASP A 296 4.87 -1.66 -20.78
C ASP A 296 6.17 -2.05 -20.01
N GLY A 297 6.43 -1.48 -18.83
CA GLY A 297 7.72 -1.55 -18.18
C GLY A 297 7.80 -2.28 -16.84
N ALA A 298 6.70 -2.78 -16.26
CA ALA A 298 6.76 -3.30 -14.89
C ALA A 298 5.69 -4.36 -14.58
N ALA A 299 5.92 -5.59 -15.04
CA ALA A 299 5.54 -6.85 -14.36
C ALA A 299 5.57 -8.02 -15.36
N THR A 300 6.75 -8.41 -15.84
CA THR A 300 6.91 -9.73 -16.47
C THR A 300 7.40 -10.71 -15.41
N ALA A 301 6.51 -11.62 -15.01
CA ALA A 301 6.88 -12.80 -14.25
C ALA A 301 7.75 -13.72 -15.11
N GLN A 302 8.86 -14.20 -14.53
CA GLN A 302 9.66 -15.36 -14.97
C GLN A 302 10.50 -15.26 -16.27
N GLY A 303 10.65 -14.09 -16.89
CA GLY A 303 11.80 -13.82 -17.79
C GLY A 303 12.97 -13.23 -17.01
N GLU A 304 14.22 -13.49 -17.40
CA GLU A 304 15.44 -12.93 -16.79
C GLU A 304 15.23 -11.45 -16.42
N ARG A 305 15.02 -11.13 -15.13
CA ARG A 305 14.84 -9.74 -14.70
C ARG A 305 16.16 -9.04 -14.96
N PRO A 306 16.25 -8.12 -15.93
CA PRO A 306 17.55 -7.57 -16.25
C PRO A 306 17.98 -6.70 -15.07
N LEU A 307 19.23 -6.88 -14.62
CA LEU A 307 19.74 -6.30 -13.36
C LEU A 307 19.49 -4.78 -13.26
N HIS A 308 19.50 -4.08 -14.40
CA HIS A 308 19.22 -2.65 -14.46
C HIS A 308 17.78 -2.29 -14.02
N ALA A 309 16.78 -3.13 -14.30
CA ALA A 309 15.40 -2.90 -13.87
C ALA A 309 15.29 -3.05 -12.35
N THR A 310 15.96 -4.05 -11.78
CA THR A 310 16.01 -4.25 -10.32
C THR A 310 16.70 -3.08 -9.62
N TYR A 311 17.89 -2.67 -10.09
CA TYR A 311 18.59 -1.52 -9.53
C TYR A 311 17.83 -0.21 -9.73
N GLY A 312 17.21 -0.02 -10.90
CA GLY A 312 16.35 1.12 -11.20
C GLY A 312 15.15 1.20 -10.26
N LEU A 313 14.49 0.07 -9.98
CA LEU A 313 13.38 0.00 -9.04
C LEU A 313 13.83 0.29 -7.61
N ILE A 314 14.95 -0.28 -7.17
CA ILE A 314 15.54 0.02 -5.85
C ILE A 314 15.83 1.52 -5.74
N LEU A 315 16.48 2.11 -6.75
CA LEU A 315 16.80 3.53 -6.75
C LEU A 315 15.53 4.39 -6.76
N ALA A 316 14.53 4.03 -7.55
CA ALA A 316 13.25 4.75 -7.63
C ALA A 316 12.49 4.70 -6.30
N THR A 317 12.42 3.53 -5.65
CA THR A 317 11.76 3.38 -4.33
C THR A 317 12.51 4.13 -3.23
N PHE A 318 13.85 4.14 -3.26
CA PHE A 318 14.69 4.85 -2.29
C PHE A 318 14.59 6.36 -2.43
N LEU A 319 14.79 6.88 -3.65
CA LEU A 319 14.72 8.31 -3.91
C LEU A 319 13.30 8.84 -3.76
N GLY A 320 12.31 8.04 -4.16
CA GLY A 320 10.89 8.36 -4.01
C GLY A 320 10.50 8.57 -2.55
N THR A 321 10.84 7.62 -1.67
CA THR A 321 10.53 7.73 -0.23
C THR A 321 11.31 8.84 0.47
N MET A 322 12.58 9.06 0.10
CA MET A 322 13.36 10.17 0.63
C MET A 322 12.76 11.55 0.27
N GLY A 323 12.17 11.66 -0.93
CA GLY A 323 11.66 12.91 -1.48
C GLY A 323 10.23 13.28 -1.06
N LEU A 324 9.54 12.47 -0.25
CA LEU A 324 8.12 12.67 0.08
C LEU A 324 7.90 13.98 0.86
N PRO A 325 7.28 15.01 0.27
CA PRO A 325 7.19 16.32 0.92
C PRO A 325 6.42 16.28 2.25
N HIS A 326 5.38 15.43 2.32
CA HIS A 326 4.54 15.25 3.51
C HIS A 326 5.27 14.54 4.66
N VAL A 327 6.22 13.65 4.36
CA VAL A 327 7.09 13.03 5.39
C VAL A 327 8.17 14.02 5.81
N VAL A 328 8.81 14.66 4.82
CA VAL A 328 9.97 15.52 5.05
C VAL A 328 9.60 16.76 5.89
N VAL A 329 8.42 17.34 5.68
CA VAL A 329 7.96 18.50 6.46
C VAL A 329 7.84 18.18 7.97
N ARG A 330 7.61 16.92 8.34
CA ARG A 330 7.49 16.53 9.75
C ARG A 330 8.78 16.69 10.54
N PHE A 331 9.94 16.65 9.90
CA PHE A 331 11.21 16.89 10.58
C PHE A 331 11.38 18.34 11.03
N TYR A 332 10.68 19.30 10.40
CA TYR A 332 10.64 20.69 10.87
C TYR A 332 9.92 20.86 12.21
N THR A 333 8.99 19.95 12.53
CA THR A 333 8.23 19.98 13.80
C THR A 333 9.02 19.49 15.01
N SER A 334 10.19 18.88 14.77
CA SER A 334 11.04 18.33 15.84
C SER A 334 11.76 19.47 16.60
N PRO A 335 12.00 19.36 17.92
CA PRO A 335 12.69 20.40 18.69
C PRO A 335 14.11 20.70 18.24
N ASN A 336 14.87 19.69 17.81
CA ASN A 336 16.25 19.84 17.38
C ASN A 336 16.67 18.68 16.45
N GLY A 337 17.88 18.75 15.89
CA GLY A 337 18.39 17.72 14.97
C GLY A 337 18.54 16.33 15.59
N VAL A 338 18.81 16.23 16.90
CA VAL A 338 18.91 14.94 17.61
C VAL A 338 17.53 14.31 17.75
N ALA A 339 16.51 15.10 18.12
CA ALA A 339 15.12 14.67 18.15
C ALA A 339 14.66 14.20 16.76
N ALA A 340 15.01 14.93 15.70
CA ALA A 340 14.71 14.55 14.32
C ALA A 340 15.34 13.19 13.96
N ARG A 341 16.61 12.94 14.30
CA ARG A 341 17.25 11.62 14.08
C ARG A 341 16.58 10.52 14.90
N ARG A 342 16.27 10.77 16.18
CA ARG A 342 15.57 9.80 17.04
C ARG A 342 14.19 9.44 16.49
N THR A 343 13.46 10.42 15.94
CA THR A 343 12.20 10.16 15.25
C THR A 343 12.40 9.12 14.14
N THR A 344 13.38 9.31 13.27
CA THR A 344 13.60 8.37 12.17
C THR A 344 14.05 6.98 12.65
N VAL A 345 14.83 6.90 13.74
CA VAL A 345 15.17 5.59 14.35
C VAL A 345 13.94 4.86 14.87
N VAL A 346 12.95 5.57 15.40
CA VAL A 346 11.70 4.94 15.90
C VAL A 346 10.74 4.57 14.77
N VAL A 347 10.88 5.20 13.59
CA VAL A 347 10.08 4.86 12.40
C VAL A 347 10.58 3.58 11.73
N LEU A 348 11.89 3.37 11.73
CA LEU A 348 12.54 2.14 11.26
C LEU A 348 12.27 0.97 12.21
#